data_AF-A0A4Q3JHV3-F1
#
_entry.id   AF-A0A4Q3JHV3-F1
#
_cell.length_a   1.000
_cell.length_b   1.000
_cell.length_c   1.000
_cell.angle_alpha   90.00
_cell.angle_beta   90.00
_cell.angle_gamma   90.00
#
_symmetry.space_group_name_H-M   'P 1'
#
loop_
_entity.id
_entity.type
_entity.pdbx_description
1 polymer ?
#
loop_
_entity_poly.entity_id
_entity_poly.type
_entity_poly.pdbx_seq_one_letter_code
_entity_poly.pdbx_strand_id
1 'polypeptide(L)'
;MTRARRAGRPFFGLIECVVVESPAAFEFDGAVSREHATAIWTWMTRDLAPDLVDPGTPDGDFARQALDALMPELLGRTRQAVAAAATSYEAERRLKTQVGGEIVYGRLPMVLNALKCRNLLGKAQAFGRASNGMQDDAGLAVALQSMPLNDQAVAALLMMAAVGQVANPGKLITAVIRIAGSAQEASIQRAGFKPLVDAMLAHAQNQIHALAHSGPYADIDLTCRAIDRFHRLVRAVNGYVELSRASHWSTIVSALTKAVSERVEPRLRDVAGNLNMALRRGREGSDRLDSEQILVALNGVYVLAAVRDARDSLGVNALFDQAWNQVGQALEIHIQRGLDILRQNPGDMVTSARLEAAIKMAELRFNPDYAETLRRAKDSAERLRSA
;
A
#
# COMPACT_ATOMS: atom_id res chain seq x y z
N MET A 1 20.82 20.87 -17.94
CA MET A 1 19.77 19.95 -17.44
C MET A 1 19.96 19.77 -15.94
N THR A 2 19.25 20.57 -15.15
CA THR A 2 19.33 20.58 -13.69
C THR A 2 18.70 19.30 -13.16
N ARG A 3 19.52 18.43 -12.59
CA ARG A 3 19.10 17.19 -11.92
C ARG A 3 18.06 17.59 -10.87
N ALA A 4 16.79 17.23 -11.06
CA ALA A 4 15.76 17.43 -10.06
C ALA A 4 16.25 16.74 -8.78
N ARG A 5 16.66 17.53 -7.79
CA ARG A 5 17.07 17.05 -6.48
C ARG A 5 15.87 16.22 -5.98
N ARG A 6 16.05 14.91 -5.76
CA ARG A 6 15.05 14.13 -5.01
C ARG A 6 14.83 14.91 -3.71
N ALA A 7 13.67 15.54 -3.55
CA ALA A 7 13.34 16.17 -2.29
C ALA A 7 13.40 15.07 -1.22
N GLY A 8 14.23 15.27 -0.19
CA GLY A 8 14.31 14.34 0.94
C GLY A 8 12.97 14.22 1.66
N ARG A 9 12.81 13.21 2.51
CA ARG A 9 11.56 13.11 3.29
C ARG A 9 11.39 14.36 4.16
N PRO A 10 10.15 14.89 4.29
CA PRO A 10 9.91 16.02 5.17
C PRO A 10 10.34 15.67 6.60
N PHE A 11 10.98 16.62 7.28
CA PHE A 11 11.51 16.43 8.64
C PHE A 11 12.48 15.25 8.77
N PHE A 12 13.22 14.89 7.70
CA PHE A 12 14.11 13.71 7.65
C PHE A 12 13.42 12.41 8.12
N GLY A 13 12.11 12.31 7.89
CA GLY A 13 11.32 11.15 8.26
C GLY A 13 11.00 11.01 9.76
N LEU A 14 11.18 12.05 10.59
CA LEU A 14 10.84 12.03 12.02
C LEU A 14 9.39 11.59 12.28
N ILE A 15 8.47 11.97 11.41
CA ILE A 15 7.03 11.66 11.50
C ILE A 15 6.55 10.78 10.35
N GLU A 16 7.46 10.11 9.62
CA GLU A 16 7.11 9.34 8.40
C GLU A 16 6.03 8.28 8.64
N CYS A 17 5.96 7.73 9.86
CA CYS A 17 4.98 6.71 10.21
C CYS A 17 3.52 7.17 10.23
N VAL A 18 3.27 8.47 10.20
CA VAL A 18 1.93 9.07 10.06
C VAL A 18 1.75 9.81 8.74
N VAL A 19 2.78 9.80 7.87
CA VAL A 19 2.70 10.43 6.55
C VAL A 19 2.02 9.47 5.56
N VAL A 20 1.05 10.00 4.80
CA VAL A 20 0.36 9.30 3.72
C VAL A 20 0.59 10.00 2.39
N GLU A 21 0.52 9.23 1.31
CA GLU A 21 0.67 9.78 -0.04
C GLU A 21 -0.51 10.69 -0.42
N SER A 22 -0.26 11.59 -1.37
CA SER A 22 -1.25 12.54 -1.91
C SER A 22 -1.45 12.29 -3.40
N PRO A 23 -2.64 12.57 -3.96
CA PRO A 23 -3.85 13.04 -3.28
C PRO A 23 -4.57 11.94 -2.49
N ALA A 24 -5.05 12.29 -1.29
CA ALA A 24 -5.88 11.43 -0.45
C ALA A 24 -7.37 11.71 -0.74
N ALA A 25 -8.18 10.67 -0.95
CA ALA A 25 -9.62 10.84 -1.18
C ALA A 25 -10.36 11.24 0.11
N PHE A 26 -9.87 10.75 1.25
CA PHE A 26 -10.38 11.05 2.58
C PHE A 26 -9.25 11.53 3.49
N GLU A 27 -9.60 12.47 4.35
CA GLU A 27 -8.72 13.01 5.38
C GLU A 27 -9.03 12.34 6.72
N PHE A 28 -7.98 12.03 7.47
CA PHE A 28 -8.07 11.40 8.78
C PHE A 28 -7.21 12.16 9.78
N ASP A 29 -7.67 12.29 11.01
CA ASP A 29 -6.99 13.12 12.03
C ASP A 29 -5.58 12.61 12.40
N GLY A 30 -5.31 11.32 12.15
CA GLY A 30 -4.01 10.68 12.38
C GLY A 30 -3.09 10.65 11.15
N ALA A 31 -3.57 11.06 9.97
CA ALA A 31 -2.87 10.90 8.70
C ALA A 31 -2.45 12.26 8.12
N VAL A 32 -1.15 12.49 8.04
CA VAL A 32 -0.56 13.71 7.49
C VAL A 32 -0.26 13.49 6.00
N SER A 33 -0.89 14.25 5.10
CA SER A 33 -0.52 14.17 3.69
C SER A 33 0.95 14.60 3.47
N ARG A 34 1.66 13.88 2.59
CA ARG A 34 3.05 14.19 2.22
C ARG A 34 3.19 15.60 1.66
N GLU A 35 2.21 16.07 0.89
CA GLU A 35 2.19 17.43 0.36
C GLU A 35 2.14 18.46 1.48
N HIS A 36 1.23 18.29 2.45
CA HIS A 36 1.13 19.18 3.61
C HIS A 36 2.40 19.17 4.46
N ALA A 37 2.94 17.98 4.76
CA ALA A 37 4.20 17.86 5.51
C ALA A 37 5.37 18.53 4.80
N THR A 38 5.44 18.42 3.47
CA THR A 38 6.51 19.03 2.66
C THR A 38 6.39 20.55 2.62
N ALA A 39 5.18 21.09 2.44
CA ALA A 39 4.94 22.52 2.44
C ALA A 39 5.28 23.15 3.81
N ILE A 40 4.81 22.53 4.90
CA ILE A 40 5.11 22.98 6.27
C ILE A 40 6.61 22.87 6.56
N TRP A 41 7.27 21.78 6.16
CA TRP A 41 8.71 21.61 6.32
C TRP A 41 9.51 22.69 5.58
N THR A 42 9.10 22.99 4.34
CA THR A 42 9.71 24.04 3.52
C THR A 42 9.55 25.40 4.17
N TRP A 43 8.36 25.72 4.69
CA TRP A 43 8.12 26.96 5.42
C TRP A 43 8.97 27.06 6.71
N MET A 44 9.03 25.99 7.50
CA MET A 44 9.80 25.99 8.75
C MET A 44 11.30 26.19 8.51
N THR A 45 11.85 25.54 7.49
CA THR A 45 13.29 25.67 7.14
C THR A 45 13.61 27.01 6.46
N ARG A 46 12.74 27.51 5.60
CA ARG A 46 12.94 28.77 4.87
C ARG A 46 12.73 30.00 5.76
N ASP A 47 11.63 30.03 6.52
CA ASP A 47 11.16 31.26 7.17
C ASP A 47 11.44 31.29 8.69
N LEU A 48 11.48 30.15 9.37
CA LEU A 48 11.61 30.12 10.84
C LEU A 48 13.01 29.77 11.32
N ALA A 49 13.70 28.88 10.60
CA ALA A 49 14.97 28.32 11.02
C ALA A 49 16.00 28.16 9.89
N PRO A 50 16.19 29.19 9.02
CA PRO A 50 17.19 29.13 7.95
C PRO A 50 18.62 29.02 8.50
N ASP A 51 18.83 29.43 9.75
CA ASP A 51 20.08 29.35 10.51
C ASP A 51 20.32 27.98 11.18
N LEU A 52 19.25 27.21 11.44
CA LEU A 52 19.37 25.93 12.16
C LEU A 52 19.41 24.71 11.23
N VAL A 53 18.79 24.80 10.05
CA VAL A 53 18.66 23.67 9.14
C VAL A 53 19.14 24.08 7.75
N ASP A 54 20.24 23.48 7.30
CA ASP A 54 20.67 23.60 5.91
C ASP A 54 19.73 22.79 4.99
N PRO A 55 18.99 23.43 4.05
CA PRO A 55 18.14 22.73 3.08
C PRO A 55 18.92 21.76 2.17
N GLY A 56 20.25 21.89 2.11
CA GLY A 56 21.13 21.00 1.38
C GLY A 56 21.44 19.68 2.07
N THR A 57 21.08 19.53 3.35
CA THR A 57 21.37 18.34 4.16
C THR A 57 20.71 17.10 3.54
N PRO A 58 21.48 16.04 3.21
CA PRO A 58 20.91 14.80 2.72
C PRO A 58 20.10 14.09 3.80
N ASP A 59 19.00 13.47 3.40
CA ASP A 59 18.20 12.63 4.29
C ASP A 59 19.01 11.41 4.75
N GLY A 60 19.01 11.15 6.06
CA GLY A 60 19.75 10.06 6.69
C GLY A 60 19.58 10.08 8.21
N ASP A 61 19.98 8.99 8.87
CA ASP A 61 19.77 8.81 10.31
C ASP A 61 20.48 9.88 11.15
N PHE A 62 21.66 10.33 10.72
CA PHE A 62 22.38 11.43 11.37
C PHE A 62 21.59 12.75 11.29
N ALA A 63 21.07 13.12 10.11
CA ALA A 63 20.26 14.32 9.93
C ALA A 63 18.96 14.25 10.75
N ARG A 64 18.35 13.06 10.83
CA ARG A 64 17.17 12.80 11.65
C ARG A 64 17.45 13.00 13.15
N GLN A 65 18.55 12.46 13.67
CA GLN A 65 18.94 12.61 15.08
C GLN A 65 19.30 14.06 15.42
N ALA A 66 20.05 14.73 14.54
CA ALA A 66 20.39 16.14 14.70
C ALA A 66 19.13 17.01 14.71
N LEU A 67 18.18 16.75 13.80
CA LEU A 67 16.91 17.45 13.78
C LEU A 67 16.12 17.20 15.06
N ASP A 68 16.05 15.94 15.55
CA ASP A 68 15.34 15.62 16.80
C ASP A 68 15.83 16.46 18.00
N ALA A 69 17.14 16.66 18.11
CA ALA A 69 17.74 17.51 19.14
C ALA A 69 17.34 19.00 19.01
N LEU A 70 17.13 19.49 17.79
CA LEU A 70 16.72 20.87 17.49
C LEU A 70 15.20 21.10 17.60
N MET A 71 14.38 20.05 17.74
CA MET A 71 12.92 20.17 17.75
C MET A 71 12.34 21.09 18.83
N PRO A 72 12.85 21.14 20.09
CA PRO A 72 12.33 22.07 21.08
C PRO A 72 12.44 23.54 20.63
N GLU A 73 13.56 23.91 20.02
CA GLU A 73 13.78 25.26 19.51
C GLU A 73 12.90 25.54 18.29
N LEU A 74 12.86 24.61 17.32
CA LEU A 74 12.06 24.78 16.12
C LEU A 74 10.56 24.92 16.44
N LEU A 75 10.03 24.08 17.33
CA LEU A 75 8.64 24.19 17.81
C LEU A 75 8.40 25.47 18.63
N GLY A 76 9.43 25.96 19.33
CA GLY A 76 9.41 27.27 20.00
C GLY A 76 9.20 28.41 19.01
N ARG A 77 10.03 28.47 17.95
CA ARG A 77 9.94 29.48 16.89
C ARG A 77 8.60 29.41 16.15
N THR A 78 8.12 28.21 15.85
CA THR A 78 6.80 28.03 15.22
C THR A 78 5.66 28.55 16.09
N ARG A 79 5.66 28.26 17.39
CA ARG A 79 4.63 28.79 18.32
C ARG A 79 4.65 30.31 18.37
N GLN A 80 5.83 30.94 18.39
CA GLN A 80 5.96 32.39 18.37
C GLN A 80 5.40 32.99 17.06
N ALA A 81 5.73 32.39 15.91
CA ALA A 81 5.22 32.83 14.61
C ALA A 81 3.69 32.74 14.51
N VAL A 82 3.11 31.62 14.96
CA VAL A 82 1.65 31.42 14.98
C VAL A 82 0.98 32.40 15.94
N ALA A 83 1.53 32.60 17.14
CA ALA A 83 0.99 33.56 18.12
C ALA A 83 1.05 35.00 17.61
N ALA A 84 2.15 35.40 16.97
CA ALA A 84 2.29 36.73 16.38
C ALA A 84 1.26 36.95 15.26
N ALA A 85 1.04 35.94 14.41
CA ALA A 85 0.05 36.00 13.35
C ALA A 85 -1.39 36.12 13.86
N ALA A 86 -1.70 35.54 15.02
CA ALA A 86 -3.03 35.62 15.64
C ALA A 86 -3.39 37.03 16.16
N THR A 87 -2.46 37.97 16.19
CA THR A 87 -2.70 39.33 16.69
C THR A 87 -3.35 40.26 15.65
N SER A 88 -3.32 39.93 14.36
CA SER A 88 -3.99 40.72 13.31
C SER A 88 -4.35 39.87 12.08
N TYR A 89 -5.45 40.25 11.41
CA TYR A 89 -5.90 39.58 10.19
C TYR A 89 -4.85 39.60 9.06
N GLU A 90 -4.10 40.70 8.94
CA GLU A 90 -3.05 40.81 7.92
C GLU A 90 -1.87 39.87 8.20
N ALA A 91 -1.47 39.75 9.47
CA ALA A 91 -0.39 38.84 9.86
C ALA A 91 -0.80 37.37 9.66
N GLU A 92 -2.05 37.02 9.99
CA GLU A 92 -2.62 35.69 9.71
C GLU A 92 -2.65 35.39 8.21
N ARG A 93 -3.14 36.34 7.38
CA ARG A 93 -3.18 36.19 5.92
C ARG A 93 -1.79 36.00 5.32
N ARG A 94 -0.79 36.73 5.82
CA ARG A 94 0.61 36.58 5.41
C ARG A 94 1.16 35.20 5.78
N LEU A 95 0.91 34.73 7.01
CA LEU A 95 1.34 33.41 7.46
C LEU A 95 0.72 32.30 6.61
N LYS A 96 -0.58 32.38 6.33
CA LYS A 96 -1.28 31.46 5.41
C LYS A 96 -0.60 31.40 4.05
N THR A 97 -0.24 32.55 3.48
CA THR A 97 0.46 32.62 2.20
C THR A 97 1.85 31.99 2.28
N GLN A 98 2.59 32.23 3.36
CA GLN A 98 3.95 31.69 3.56
C GLN A 98 3.98 30.16 3.71
N VAL A 99 3.00 29.59 4.43
CA VAL A 99 2.89 28.15 4.71
C VAL A 99 2.48 27.34 3.48
N GLY A 100 1.83 27.96 2.49
CA GLY A 100 1.37 27.30 1.26
C GLY A 100 -0.13 27.41 0.99
N GLY A 101 -0.82 28.33 1.65
CA GLY A 101 -2.25 28.60 1.47
C GLY A 101 -3.12 28.16 2.65
N GLU A 102 -4.42 28.46 2.57
CA GLU A 102 -5.40 28.19 3.64
C GLU A 102 -5.49 26.70 4.01
N ILE A 103 -5.48 25.82 3.01
CA ILE A 103 -5.60 24.37 3.20
C ILE A 103 -4.42 23.83 4.01
N VAL A 104 -3.19 24.19 3.62
CA VAL A 104 -1.98 23.77 4.32
C VAL A 104 -1.92 24.37 5.73
N TYR A 105 -2.32 25.64 5.87
CA TYR A 105 -2.41 26.30 7.16
C TYR A 105 -3.38 25.61 8.12
N GLY A 106 -4.55 25.18 7.65
CA GLY A 106 -5.51 24.40 8.45
C GLY A 106 -4.95 23.06 8.93
N ARG A 107 -3.92 22.52 8.25
CA ARG A 107 -3.25 21.26 8.61
C ARG A 107 -2.04 21.45 9.52
N LEU A 108 -1.61 22.69 9.75
CA LEU A 108 -0.47 23.01 10.60
C LEU A 108 -0.61 22.43 12.02
N PRO A 109 -1.75 22.55 12.74
CA PRO A 109 -1.89 21.99 14.09
C PRO A 109 -1.63 20.49 14.16
N MET A 110 -2.08 19.72 13.16
CA MET A 110 -1.88 18.27 13.09
C MET A 110 -0.40 17.91 12.92
N VAL A 111 0.31 18.60 12.02
CA VAL A 111 1.75 18.38 11.80
C VAL A 111 2.57 18.75 13.04
N LEU A 112 2.24 19.87 13.69
CA LEU A 112 2.89 20.25 14.94
C LEU A 112 2.61 19.26 16.06
N ASN A 113 1.40 18.70 16.14
CA ASN A 113 1.08 17.66 17.12
C ASN A 113 1.88 16.37 16.84
N ALA A 114 2.03 15.97 15.57
CA ALA A 114 2.86 14.84 15.18
C ALA A 114 4.34 15.04 15.59
N LEU A 115 4.89 16.23 15.34
CA LEU A 115 6.27 16.59 15.76
C LEU A 115 6.42 16.63 17.28
N LYS A 116 5.41 17.13 18.00
CA LYS A 116 5.39 17.09 19.47
C LYS A 116 5.37 15.66 20.01
N CYS A 117 4.61 14.78 19.36
CA CYS A 117 4.42 13.39 19.76
C CYS A 117 5.45 12.42 19.16
N ARG A 118 6.45 12.88 18.41
CA ARG A 118 7.39 12.04 17.65
C ARG A 118 8.02 10.88 18.46
N ASN A 119 8.35 11.10 19.73
CA ASN A 119 8.89 10.07 20.62
C ASN A 119 7.86 8.98 20.96
N LEU A 120 6.58 9.33 21.03
CA LEU A 120 5.48 8.39 21.25
C LEU A 120 5.14 7.62 19.97
N LEU A 121 5.33 8.21 18.79
CA LEU A 121 5.14 7.52 17.51
C LEU A 121 6.05 6.29 17.40
N GLY A 122 7.33 6.42 17.80
CA GLY A 122 8.26 5.29 17.83
C GLY A 122 7.81 4.16 18.78
N LYS A 123 7.23 4.51 19.94
CA LYS A 123 6.64 3.55 20.87
C LYS A 123 5.39 2.87 20.28
N ALA A 124 4.53 3.63 19.60
CA ALA A 124 3.35 3.10 18.93
C ALA A 124 3.71 2.13 17.80
N GLN A 125 4.76 2.44 17.02
CA GLN A 125 5.30 1.50 16.03
C GLN A 125 5.82 0.21 16.68
N ALA A 126 6.52 0.32 17.82
CA ALA A 126 6.99 -0.84 18.56
C ALA A 126 5.82 -1.69 19.08
N PHE A 127 4.75 -1.07 19.56
CA PHE A 127 3.51 -1.76 19.92
C PHE A 127 2.90 -2.51 18.72
N GLY A 128 2.78 -1.86 17.56
CA GLY A 128 2.26 -2.51 16.36
C GLY A 128 3.09 -3.74 15.95
N ARG A 129 4.42 -3.66 16.02
CA ARG A 129 5.30 -4.82 15.80
C ARG A 129 5.10 -5.92 16.85
N ALA A 130 5.03 -5.56 18.13
CA ALA A 130 4.84 -6.52 19.22
C ALA A 130 3.50 -7.27 19.10
N SER A 131 2.44 -6.57 18.67
CA SER A 131 1.10 -7.17 18.47
C SER A 131 1.09 -8.33 17.46
N ASN A 132 2.05 -8.37 16.53
CA ASN A 132 2.15 -9.48 15.57
C ASN A 132 2.56 -10.80 16.24
N GLY A 133 3.36 -10.74 17.31
CA GLY A 133 3.80 -11.90 18.09
C GLY A 133 2.89 -12.24 19.28
N MET A 134 1.94 -11.36 19.63
CA MET A 134 1.00 -11.60 20.73
C MET A 134 0.04 -12.74 20.35
N GLN A 135 0.10 -13.82 21.14
CA GLN A 135 -0.85 -14.94 21.06
C GLN A 135 -2.02 -14.78 22.04
N ASP A 136 -1.80 -14.06 23.14
CA ASP A 136 -2.81 -13.80 24.15
C ASP A 136 -3.66 -12.57 23.80
N ASP A 137 -4.95 -12.81 23.56
CA ASP A 137 -5.94 -11.77 23.29
C ASP A 137 -6.17 -10.85 24.51
N ALA A 138 -6.04 -11.37 25.74
CA ALA A 138 -6.24 -10.58 26.94
C ALA A 138 -5.12 -9.55 27.09
N GLY A 139 -3.86 -9.96 26.92
CA GLY A 139 -2.70 -9.07 26.89
C GLY A 139 -2.81 -7.98 25.81
N LEU A 140 -3.31 -8.34 24.61
CA LEU A 140 -3.55 -7.35 23.55
C LEU A 140 -4.63 -6.33 23.94
N ALA A 141 -5.72 -6.79 24.57
CA ALA A 141 -6.79 -5.92 25.03
C ALA A 141 -6.32 -4.93 26.11
N VAL A 142 -5.55 -5.40 27.11
CA VAL A 142 -4.96 -4.54 28.14
C VAL A 142 -4.01 -3.53 27.52
N ALA A 143 -3.18 -3.94 26.57
CA ALA A 143 -2.27 -3.04 25.88
C ALA A 143 -3.01 -1.96 25.09
N LEU A 144 -4.12 -2.30 24.41
CA LEU A 144 -4.98 -1.34 23.71
C LEU A 144 -5.63 -0.34 24.67
N GLN A 145 -6.08 -0.79 25.84
CA GLN A 145 -6.67 0.08 26.87
C GLN A 145 -5.65 1.01 27.53
N SER A 146 -4.35 0.67 27.48
CA SER A 146 -3.27 1.52 28.00
C SER A 146 -2.91 2.72 27.10
N MET A 147 -3.44 2.75 25.87
CA MET A 147 -3.29 3.90 24.97
C MET A 147 -4.04 5.12 25.51
N PRO A 148 -3.59 6.36 25.23
CA PRO A 148 -4.25 7.58 25.69
C PRO A 148 -5.53 7.88 24.90
N LEU A 149 -6.55 7.02 25.01
CA LEU A 149 -7.81 7.11 24.25
C LEU A 149 -8.64 8.36 24.60
N ASN A 150 -8.36 9.02 25.73
CA ASN A 150 -9.04 10.26 26.14
C ASN A 150 -8.61 11.49 25.33
N ASP A 151 -7.40 11.47 24.75
CA ASP A 151 -6.94 12.51 23.82
C ASP A 151 -7.05 11.97 22.39
N GLN A 152 -8.17 12.28 21.73
CA GLN A 152 -8.46 11.74 20.40
C GLN A 152 -7.42 12.14 19.35
N ALA A 153 -6.84 13.35 19.46
CA ALA A 153 -5.84 13.83 18.50
C ALA A 153 -4.52 13.06 18.65
N VAL A 154 -4.08 12.80 19.89
CA VAL A 154 -2.90 11.96 20.14
C VAL A 154 -3.20 10.50 19.78
N ALA A 155 -4.35 9.96 20.19
CA ALA A 155 -4.76 8.61 19.87
C ALA A 155 -4.78 8.34 18.36
N ALA A 156 -5.24 9.29 17.54
CA ALA A 156 -5.21 9.18 16.09
C ALA A 156 -3.81 9.03 15.51
N LEU A 157 -2.85 9.85 15.97
CA LEU A 157 -1.45 9.74 15.56
C LEU A 157 -0.80 8.42 15.99
N LEU A 158 -1.06 7.99 17.23
CA LEU A 158 -0.50 6.73 17.75
C LEU A 158 -1.09 5.52 17.02
N MET A 159 -2.41 5.49 16.80
CA MET A 159 -3.06 4.39 16.07
C MET A 159 -2.59 4.35 14.61
N MET A 160 -2.43 5.52 13.96
CA MET A 160 -1.86 5.58 12.62
C MET A 160 -0.46 4.97 12.58
N ALA A 161 0.42 5.34 13.51
CA ALA A 161 1.78 4.81 13.60
C ALA A 161 1.81 3.29 13.93
N ALA A 162 0.93 2.84 14.83
CA ALA A 162 0.84 1.43 15.24
C ALA A 162 0.32 0.54 14.11
N VAL A 163 -0.82 0.89 13.50
CA VAL A 163 -1.46 0.09 12.44
C VAL A 163 -0.51 -0.13 11.26
N GLY A 164 0.33 0.85 10.94
CA GLY A 164 1.35 0.74 9.89
C GLY A 164 2.39 -0.36 10.12
N GLN A 165 2.47 -0.93 11.33
CA GLN A 165 3.38 -2.02 11.69
C GLN A 165 2.67 -3.35 11.97
N VAL A 166 1.34 -3.36 11.97
CA VAL A 166 0.52 -4.53 12.30
C VAL A 166 0.34 -5.37 11.04
N ALA A 167 0.76 -6.63 11.03
CA ALA A 167 0.63 -7.54 9.89
C ALA A 167 -0.78 -8.14 9.76
N ASN A 168 -1.48 -8.35 10.89
CA ASN A 168 -2.84 -8.88 10.93
C ASN A 168 -3.79 -7.90 11.65
N PRO A 169 -4.38 -6.91 10.94
CA PRO A 169 -5.32 -5.95 11.53
C PRO A 169 -6.61 -6.59 12.07
N GLY A 170 -6.96 -7.80 11.61
CA GLY A 170 -8.10 -8.57 12.14
C GLY A 170 -7.97 -8.86 13.64
N LYS A 171 -6.76 -9.16 14.14
CA LYS A 171 -6.54 -9.38 15.58
C LYS A 171 -6.86 -8.14 16.42
N LEU A 172 -6.46 -6.96 15.94
CA LEU A 172 -6.72 -5.70 16.65
C LEU A 172 -8.21 -5.40 16.73
N ILE A 173 -8.94 -5.56 15.62
CA ILE A 173 -10.37 -5.24 15.61
C ILE A 173 -11.16 -6.24 16.47
N THR A 174 -10.80 -7.53 16.46
CA THR A 174 -11.43 -8.52 17.34
C THR A 174 -11.19 -8.22 18.82
N ALA A 175 -9.97 -7.80 19.19
CA ALA A 175 -9.69 -7.36 20.56
C ALA A 175 -10.51 -6.13 20.95
N VAL A 176 -10.65 -5.15 20.04
CA VAL A 176 -11.51 -3.97 20.25
C VAL A 176 -12.98 -4.33 20.40
N ILE A 177 -13.51 -5.25 19.61
CA ILE A 177 -14.89 -5.73 19.72
C ILE A 177 -15.13 -6.35 21.10
N ARG A 178 -14.16 -7.13 21.61
CA ARG A 178 -14.24 -7.70 22.97
C ARG A 178 -14.24 -6.60 24.04
N ILE A 179 -13.40 -5.56 23.89
CA ILE A 179 -13.39 -4.41 24.83
C ILE A 179 -14.70 -3.63 24.76
N ALA A 180 -15.22 -3.37 23.57
CA ALA A 180 -16.46 -2.63 23.36
C ALA A 180 -17.73 -3.41 23.75
N GLY A 181 -17.61 -4.73 23.93
CA GLY A 181 -18.72 -5.64 24.24
C GLY A 181 -19.68 -5.90 23.08
N SER A 182 -19.41 -5.38 21.88
CA SER A 182 -20.26 -5.49 20.70
C SER A 182 -19.50 -5.11 19.43
N ALA A 183 -19.85 -5.75 18.31
CA ALA A 183 -19.29 -5.48 16.98
C ALA A 183 -19.91 -4.26 16.29
N GLN A 184 -20.94 -3.64 16.88
CA GLN A 184 -21.60 -2.47 16.31
C GLN A 184 -20.67 -1.26 16.27
N GLU A 185 -20.66 -0.56 15.14
CA GLU A 185 -19.90 0.68 14.93
C GLU A 185 -20.05 1.67 16.10
N ALA A 186 -21.28 1.88 16.58
CA ALA A 186 -21.56 2.79 17.70
C ALA A 186 -20.93 2.34 19.03
N SER A 187 -20.80 1.03 19.27
CA SER A 187 -20.16 0.49 20.47
C SER A 187 -18.64 0.71 20.44
N ILE A 188 -18.01 0.49 19.29
CA ILE A 188 -16.58 0.73 19.08
C ILE A 188 -16.25 2.23 19.24
N GLN A 189 -17.08 3.11 18.69
CA GLN A 189 -16.90 4.56 18.85
C GLN A 189 -17.05 5.00 20.31
N ARG A 190 -18.07 4.51 21.02
CA ARG A 190 -18.27 4.81 22.45
C ARG A 190 -17.13 4.31 23.33
N ALA A 191 -16.50 3.20 22.94
CA ALA A 191 -15.30 2.68 23.60
C ALA A 191 -14.01 3.47 23.26
N GLY A 192 -14.10 4.53 22.46
CA GLY A 192 -12.96 5.42 22.14
C GLY A 192 -12.05 4.91 21.01
N PHE A 193 -12.43 3.84 20.30
CA PHE A 193 -11.59 3.21 19.27
C PHE A 193 -11.84 3.72 17.84
N LYS A 194 -12.55 4.83 17.67
CA LYS A 194 -12.66 5.50 16.37
C LYS A 194 -11.29 5.72 15.69
N PRO A 195 -10.26 6.22 16.40
CA PRO A 195 -8.97 6.47 15.78
C PRO A 195 -8.27 5.22 15.21
N LEU A 196 -8.56 4.03 15.76
CA LEU A 196 -8.02 2.77 15.22
C LEU A 196 -8.65 2.43 13.87
N VAL A 197 -9.98 2.53 13.76
CA VAL A 197 -10.70 2.22 12.52
C VAL A 197 -10.33 3.23 11.43
N ASP A 198 -10.26 4.51 11.79
CA ASP A 198 -9.80 5.57 10.89
C ASP A 198 -8.37 5.31 10.40
N ALA A 199 -7.45 4.87 11.27
CA ALA A 199 -6.10 4.48 10.87
C ALA A 199 -6.09 3.29 9.90
N MET A 200 -6.94 2.27 10.12
CA MET A 200 -7.05 1.14 9.18
C MET A 200 -7.51 1.60 7.79
N LEU A 201 -8.49 2.51 7.73
CA LEU A 201 -8.98 3.08 6.47
C LEU A 201 -7.95 3.98 5.80
N ALA A 202 -7.22 4.81 6.56
CA ALA A 202 -6.13 5.62 6.05
C ALA A 202 -5.01 4.77 5.44
N HIS A 203 -4.61 3.68 6.11
CA HIS A 203 -3.62 2.73 5.58
C HIS A 203 -4.13 2.00 4.34
N ALA A 204 -5.43 1.66 4.28
CA ALA A 204 -6.03 1.03 3.10
C ALA A 204 -5.98 1.98 1.90
N GLN A 205 -6.41 3.24 2.08
CA GLN A 205 -6.30 4.28 1.06
C GLN A 205 -4.86 4.43 0.56
N ASN A 206 -3.87 4.43 1.46
CA ASN A 206 -2.48 4.60 1.08
C ASN A 206 -1.96 3.46 0.18
N GLN A 207 -2.55 2.27 0.22
CA GLN A 207 -2.18 1.16 -0.68
C GLN A 207 -2.56 1.43 -2.15
N ILE A 208 -3.57 2.27 -2.40
CA ILE A 208 -4.05 2.55 -3.77
C ILE A 208 -2.98 3.25 -4.60
N HIS A 209 -2.11 4.06 -3.99
CA HIS A 209 -1.00 4.72 -4.69
C HIS A 209 0.02 3.72 -5.25
N ALA A 210 0.27 2.63 -4.54
CA ALA A 210 1.19 1.59 -5.01
C ALA A 210 0.70 0.92 -6.30
N LEU A 211 -0.62 0.90 -6.54
CA LEU A 211 -1.23 0.31 -7.73
C LEU A 211 -1.13 1.20 -8.98
N ALA A 212 -0.74 2.47 -8.82
CA ALA A 212 -0.62 3.43 -9.91
C ALA A 212 0.56 3.13 -10.87
N HIS A 213 1.56 2.36 -10.43
CA HIS A 213 2.75 2.06 -11.22
C HIS A 213 2.41 1.12 -12.38
N SER A 214 2.39 1.63 -13.61
CA SER A 214 2.17 0.86 -14.83
C SER A 214 3.43 0.78 -15.69
N GLY A 215 3.47 -0.21 -16.59
CA GLY A 215 4.59 -0.43 -17.53
C GLY A 215 5.43 -1.68 -17.22
N PRO A 216 6.37 -2.01 -18.11
CA PRO A 216 7.14 -3.26 -18.06
C PRO A 216 8.06 -3.37 -16.83
N TYR A 217 8.45 -2.24 -16.24
CA TYR A 217 9.31 -2.16 -15.05
C TYR A 217 8.54 -1.78 -13.77
N ALA A 218 7.22 -1.95 -13.77
CA ALA A 218 6.44 -1.75 -12.55
C ALA A 218 6.87 -2.75 -11.47
N ASP A 219 6.93 -2.31 -10.22
CA ASP A 219 7.20 -3.18 -9.08
C ASP A 219 5.95 -4.03 -8.78
N ILE A 220 5.92 -5.22 -9.39
CA ILE A 220 4.79 -6.15 -9.28
C ILE A 220 4.70 -6.75 -7.88
N ASP A 221 5.82 -6.94 -7.19
CA ASP A 221 5.83 -7.41 -5.80
C ASP A 221 5.24 -6.35 -4.85
N LEU A 222 5.57 -5.07 -5.06
CA LEU A 222 4.91 -3.97 -4.36
C LEU A 222 3.41 -3.93 -4.66
N THR A 223 3.02 -4.13 -5.93
CA THR A 223 1.60 -4.18 -6.33
C THR A 223 0.85 -5.30 -5.60
N CYS A 224 1.40 -6.52 -5.59
CA CYS A 224 0.77 -7.66 -4.94
C CYS A 224 0.70 -7.49 -3.41
N ARG A 225 1.77 -6.97 -2.79
CA ARG A 225 1.77 -6.63 -1.36
C ARG A 225 0.74 -5.56 -1.02
N ALA A 226 0.57 -4.55 -1.88
CA ALA A 226 -0.43 -3.51 -1.69
C ALA A 226 -1.86 -4.07 -1.78
N ILE A 227 -2.13 -5.00 -2.71
CA ILE A 227 -3.42 -5.70 -2.83
C ILE A 227 -3.72 -6.52 -1.57
N ASP A 228 -2.80 -7.38 -1.13
CA ASP A 228 -2.97 -8.17 0.10
C ASP A 228 -3.15 -7.27 1.32
N ARG A 229 -2.34 -6.21 1.43
CA ARG A 229 -2.44 -5.25 2.54
C ARG A 229 -3.79 -4.53 2.56
N PHE A 230 -4.25 -4.04 1.41
CA PHE A 230 -5.56 -3.41 1.27
C PHE A 230 -6.67 -4.37 1.70
N HIS A 231 -6.65 -5.60 1.19
CA HIS A 231 -7.61 -6.64 1.52
C HIS A 231 -7.70 -6.89 3.02
N ARG A 232 -6.56 -7.10 3.70
CA ARG A 232 -6.54 -7.35 5.15
C ARG A 232 -7.12 -6.19 5.96
N LEU A 233 -6.81 -4.95 5.59
CA LEU A 233 -7.30 -3.75 6.28
C LEU A 233 -8.80 -3.57 6.09
N VAL A 234 -9.29 -3.65 4.86
CA VAL A 234 -10.73 -3.52 4.56
C VAL A 234 -11.52 -4.68 5.16
N ARG A 235 -10.98 -5.91 5.09
CA ARG A 235 -11.60 -7.10 5.69
C ARG A 235 -11.66 -7.01 7.22
N ALA A 236 -10.68 -6.38 7.87
CA ALA A 236 -10.71 -6.09 9.29
C ALA A 236 -11.87 -5.16 9.65
N VAL A 237 -12.08 -4.09 8.88
CA VAL A 237 -13.17 -3.14 9.13
C VAL A 237 -14.52 -3.73 8.72
N ASN A 238 -14.73 -3.99 7.44
CA ASN A 238 -16.04 -4.34 6.89
C ASN A 238 -16.50 -5.76 7.21
N GLY A 239 -15.59 -6.64 7.62
CA GLY A 239 -15.90 -8.04 7.84
C GLY A 239 -15.90 -8.49 9.30
N TYR A 240 -15.58 -7.59 10.24
CA TYR A 240 -15.73 -7.84 11.68
C TYR A 240 -16.58 -6.77 12.37
N VAL A 241 -16.65 -5.56 11.85
CA VAL A 241 -17.49 -4.47 12.38
C VAL A 241 -18.82 -4.45 11.65
N GLU A 242 -19.91 -4.40 12.42
CA GLU A 242 -21.25 -4.15 11.89
C GLU A 242 -21.40 -2.65 11.63
N LEU A 243 -21.10 -2.25 10.39
CA LEU A 243 -21.20 -0.86 9.94
C LEU A 243 -22.67 -0.47 9.75
N SER A 244 -23.03 0.70 10.27
CA SER A 244 -24.36 1.26 10.04
C SER A 244 -24.53 1.66 8.58
N ARG A 245 -25.73 1.48 8.03
CA ARG A 245 -26.03 1.88 6.65
C ARG A 245 -25.78 3.38 6.47
N ALA A 246 -25.03 3.75 5.43
CA ALA A 246 -24.65 5.12 5.13
C ALA A 246 -23.90 5.85 6.26
N SER A 247 -23.25 5.09 7.17
CA SER A 247 -22.29 5.67 8.10
C SER A 247 -21.07 6.24 7.37
N HIS A 248 -20.32 7.08 8.08
CA HIS A 248 -19.07 7.62 7.58
C HIS A 248 -18.09 6.50 7.16
N TRP A 249 -17.92 5.46 7.99
CA TRP A 249 -17.04 4.33 7.69
C TRP A 249 -17.54 3.50 6.51
N SER A 250 -18.84 3.21 6.41
CA SER A 250 -19.39 2.48 5.26
C SER A 250 -19.19 3.23 3.94
N THR A 251 -19.36 4.56 3.97
CA THR A 251 -19.15 5.44 2.80
C THR A 251 -17.69 5.43 2.36
N ILE A 252 -16.75 5.51 3.30
CA ILE A 252 -15.31 5.43 3.00
C ILE A 252 -14.98 4.06 2.40
N VAL A 253 -15.41 2.96 3.03
CA VAL A 253 -15.14 1.61 2.53
C VAL A 253 -15.64 1.45 1.10
N SER A 254 -16.88 1.84 0.80
CA SER A 254 -17.43 1.76 -0.56
C SER A 254 -16.63 2.59 -1.57
N ALA A 255 -16.22 3.80 -1.20
CA ALA A 255 -15.42 4.65 -2.07
C ALA A 255 -14.00 4.10 -2.31
N LEU A 256 -13.35 3.56 -1.28
CA LEU A 256 -12.04 2.93 -1.41
C LEU A 256 -12.10 1.64 -2.24
N THR A 257 -13.14 0.82 -2.06
CA THR A 257 -13.39 -0.36 -2.90
C THR A 257 -13.57 0.03 -4.37
N LYS A 258 -14.32 1.09 -4.64
CA LYS A 258 -14.46 1.62 -6.01
C LYS A 258 -13.10 2.07 -6.57
N ALA A 259 -12.36 2.89 -5.83
CA ALA A 259 -11.08 3.43 -6.27
C ALA A 259 -10.04 2.33 -6.53
N VAL A 260 -9.97 1.29 -5.69
CA VAL A 260 -9.05 0.16 -5.91
C VAL A 260 -9.49 -0.68 -7.11
N SER A 261 -10.80 -0.91 -7.31
CA SER A 261 -11.34 -1.63 -8.47
C SER A 261 -10.92 -0.95 -9.77
N GLU A 262 -11.11 0.36 -9.88
CA GLU A 262 -10.74 1.15 -11.07
C GLU A 262 -9.25 1.03 -11.43
N ARG A 263 -8.36 0.78 -10.44
CA ARG A 263 -6.92 0.56 -10.69
C ARG A 263 -6.56 -0.89 -11.05
N VAL A 264 -7.34 -1.86 -10.57
CA VAL A 264 -7.08 -3.29 -10.76
C VAL A 264 -7.74 -3.82 -12.03
N GLU A 265 -8.95 -3.36 -12.37
CA GLU A 265 -9.73 -3.86 -13.50
C GLU A 265 -8.99 -3.87 -14.85
N PRO A 266 -8.29 -2.80 -15.27
CA PRO A 266 -7.58 -2.83 -16.56
C PRO A 266 -6.54 -3.94 -16.60
N ARG A 267 -5.82 -4.16 -15.49
CA ARG A 267 -4.82 -5.22 -15.39
C ARG A 267 -5.44 -6.60 -15.56
N LEU A 268 -6.63 -6.83 -15.00
CA LEU A 268 -7.34 -8.11 -15.11
C LEU A 268 -7.84 -8.37 -16.54
N ARG A 269 -8.36 -7.34 -17.21
CA ARG A 269 -8.87 -7.45 -18.59
C ARG A 269 -7.77 -7.83 -19.59
N ASP A 270 -6.57 -7.31 -19.38
CA ASP A 270 -5.47 -7.47 -20.34
C ASP A 270 -4.68 -8.78 -20.15
N VAL A 271 -4.79 -9.47 -19.00
CA VAL A 271 -3.95 -10.66 -18.69
C VAL A 271 -4.06 -11.73 -19.77
N ALA A 272 -5.27 -12.10 -20.17
CA ALA A 272 -5.47 -13.16 -21.15
C ALA A 272 -4.94 -12.76 -22.54
N GLY A 273 -5.06 -11.48 -22.92
CA GLY A 273 -4.51 -10.95 -24.18
C GLY A 273 -2.98 -11.00 -24.18
N ASN A 274 -2.36 -10.50 -23.11
CA ASN A 274 -0.91 -10.50 -22.93
C ASN A 274 -0.33 -11.92 -22.93
N LEU A 275 -0.99 -12.85 -22.23
CA LEU A 275 -0.64 -14.27 -22.24
C LEU A 275 -0.67 -14.85 -23.65
N ASN A 276 -1.75 -14.60 -24.38
CA ASN A 276 -1.91 -15.11 -25.74
C ASN A 276 -0.84 -14.55 -26.67
N MET A 277 -0.50 -13.27 -26.55
CA MET A 277 0.58 -12.66 -27.34
C MET A 277 1.95 -13.26 -27.01
N ALA A 278 2.27 -13.37 -25.72
CA ALA A 278 3.56 -13.89 -25.25
C ALA A 278 3.81 -15.36 -25.66
N LEU A 279 2.76 -16.18 -25.64
CA LEU A 279 2.84 -17.60 -25.98
C LEU A 279 2.54 -17.90 -27.45
N ARG A 280 2.22 -16.88 -28.26
CA ARG A 280 2.00 -17.08 -29.69
C ARG A 280 3.32 -17.31 -30.42
N ARG A 281 3.29 -18.21 -31.40
CA ARG A 281 4.40 -18.41 -32.36
C ARG A 281 4.46 -17.27 -33.38
N GLY A 282 5.65 -16.80 -33.72
CA GLY A 282 5.85 -15.90 -34.86
C GLY A 282 5.35 -16.51 -36.17
N ARG A 283 4.88 -15.68 -37.11
CA ARG A 283 4.62 -16.14 -38.49
C ARG A 283 5.96 -16.43 -39.19
N GLU A 284 5.90 -17.27 -40.23
CA GLU A 284 7.03 -17.90 -40.94
C GLU A 284 8.35 -17.11 -40.98
N GLY A 285 9.46 -17.80 -40.70
CA GLY A 285 10.83 -17.33 -40.95
C GLY A 285 11.56 -16.64 -39.80
N SER A 286 10.89 -16.23 -38.73
CA SER A 286 11.56 -15.65 -37.54
C SER A 286 10.79 -15.87 -36.24
N ASP A 287 10.63 -17.14 -35.84
CA ASP A 287 10.10 -17.43 -34.49
C ASP A 287 11.13 -16.98 -33.45
N ARG A 288 10.78 -15.96 -32.68
CA ARG A 288 11.62 -15.40 -31.62
C ARG A 288 10.80 -15.23 -30.36
N LEU A 289 11.49 -15.43 -29.24
CA LEU A 289 10.91 -15.23 -27.93
C LEU A 289 11.05 -13.74 -27.55
N ASP A 290 9.94 -13.05 -27.38
CA ASP A 290 9.93 -11.70 -26.85
C ASP A 290 9.92 -11.76 -25.32
N SER A 291 11.07 -11.47 -24.73
CA SER A 291 11.26 -11.52 -23.28
C SER A 291 10.43 -10.47 -22.54
N GLU A 292 10.17 -9.31 -23.15
CA GLU A 292 9.32 -8.27 -22.55
C GLU A 292 7.86 -8.71 -22.53
N GLN A 293 7.37 -9.32 -23.61
CA GLN A 293 6.00 -9.85 -23.64
C GLN A 293 5.79 -10.99 -22.64
N ILE A 294 6.77 -11.88 -22.48
CA ILE A 294 6.72 -12.93 -21.46
C ILE A 294 6.68 -12.35 -20.06
N LEU A 295 7.52 -11.35 -19.78
CA LEU A 295 7.55 -10.68 -18.49
C LEU A 295 6.20 -10.02 -18.19
N VAL A 296 5.60 -9.31 -19.16
CA VAL A 296 4.28 -8.69 -19.03
C VAL A 296 3.19 -9.74 -18.74
N ALA A 297 3.20 -10.87 -19.47
CA ALA A 297 2.25 -11.96 -19.24
C ALA A 297 2.41 -12.60 -17.85
N LEU A 298 3.65 -12.91 -17.44
CA LEU A 298 3.96 -13.48 -16.13
C LEU A 298 3.53 -12.54 -15.00
N ASN A 299 3.85 -11.25 -15.13
CA ASN A 299 3.44 -10.20 -14.20
C ASN A 299 1.91 -10.12 -14.08
N GLY A 300 1.19 -10.21 -15.20
CA GLY A 300 -0.26 -10.24 -15.22
C GLY A 300 -0.84 -11.46 -14.47
N VAL A 301 -0.29 -12.65 -14.68
CA VAL A 301 -0.72 -13.87 -13.99
C VAL A 301 -0.41 -13.80 -12.49
N TYR A 302 0.71 -13.21 -12.10
CA TYR A 302 1.07 -13.02 -10.69
C TYR A 302 0.13 -12.05 -9.97
N VAL A 303 -0.22 -10.92 -10.59
CA VAL A 303 -1.25 -10.01 -10.07
C VAL A 303 -2.61 -10.70 -9.98
N LEU A 304 -2.99 -11.46 -11.02
CA LEU A 304 -4.24 -12.21 -11.03
C LEU A 304 -4.30 -13.22 -9.86
N ALA A 305 -3.19 -13.90 -9.56
CA ALA A 305 -3.10 -14.78 -8.41
C ALA A 305 -3.24 -14.04 -7.08
N ALA A 306 -2.63 -12.86 -6.92
CA ALA A 306 -2.78 -12.03 -5.72
C ALA A 306 -4.22 -11.52 -5.53
N VAL A 307 -4.93 -11.22 -6.63
CA VAL A 307 -6.34 -10.78 -6.61
C VAL A 307 -7.28 -11.90 -6.18
N ARG A 308 -6.95 -13.18 -6.42
CA ARG A 308 -7.80 -14.32 -6.08
C ARG A 308 -8.28 -14.30 -4.64
N ASP A 309 -7.37 -14.02 -3.71
CA ASP A 309 -7.67 -14.05 -2.28
C ASP A 309 -8.30 -12.72 -1.79
N ALA A 310 -8.20 -11.66 -2.60
CA ALA A 310 -8.65 -10.30 -2.29
C ALA A 310 -9.94 -9.86 -3.00
N ARG A 311 -10.45 -10.65 -3.97
CA ARG A 311 -11.49 -10.26 -4.93
C ARG A 311 -12.75 -9.64 -4.32
N ASP A 312 -13.19 -10.13 -3.15
CA ASP A 312 -14.36 -9.61 -2.45
C ASP A 312 -14.14 -8.20 -1.89
N SER A 313 -12.95 -7.91 -1.37
CA SER A 313 -12.61 -6.57 -0.87
C SER A 313 -12.36 -5.57 -2.00
N LEU A 314 -11.95 -6.07 -3.16
CA LEU A 314 -11.71 -5.27 -4.36
C LEU A 314 -12.98 -5.02 -5.19
N GLY A 315 -14.03 -5.82 -5.02
CA GLY A 315 -15.28 -5.70 -5.78
C GLY A 315 -15.18 -6.19 -7.22
N VAL A 316 -14.20 -7.05 -7.55
CA VAL A 316 -13.89 -7.49 -8.93
C VAL A 316 -14.29 -8.93 -9.23
N ASN A 317 -15.22 -9.50 -8.47
CA ASN A 317 -15.56 -10.94 -8.50
C ASN A 317 -15.86 -11.48 -9.92
N ALA A 318 -16.83 -10.88 -10.62
CA ALA A 318 -17.24 -11.34 -11.94
C ALA A 318 -16.10 -11.21 -12.98
N LEU A 319 -15.37 -10.10 -12.96
CA LEU A 319 -14.25 -9.87 -13.86
C LEU A 319 -13.09 -10.84 -13.57
N PHE A 320 -12.81 -11.09 -12.29
CA PHE A 320 -11.81 -12.06 -11.87
C PHE A 320 -12.16 -13.46 -12.38
N ASP A 321 -13.39 -13.95 -12.16
CA ASP A 321 -13.79 -15.29 -12.58
C ASP A 321 -13.66 -15.46 -14.11
N GLN A 322 -14.02 -14.43 -14.87
CA GLN A 322 -13.83 -14.40 -16.32
C GLN A 322 -12.34 -14.49 -16.70
N ALA A 323 -11.50 -13.60 -16.17
CA ALA A 323 -10.07 -13.57 -16.49
C ALA A 323 -9.37 -14.87 -16.05
N TRP A 324 -9.71 -15.40 -14.88
CA TRP A 324 -9.18 -16.65 -14.33
C TRP A 324 -9.48 -17.85 -15.22
N ASN A 325 -10.69 -17.93 -15.77
CA ASN A 325 -11.08 -18.99 -16.70
C ASN A 325 -10.38 -18.84 -18.06
N GLN A 326 -10.34 -17.62 -18.61
CA GLN A 326 -9.67 -17.35 -19.89
C GLN A 326 -8.17 -17.68 -19.84
N VAL A 327 -7.47 -17.27 -18.76
CA VAL A 327 -6.06 -17.60 -18.56
C VAL A 327 -5.84 -19.11 -18.44
N GLY A 328 -6.71 -19.82 -17.72
CA GLY A 328 -6.65 -21.29 -17.60
C GLY A 328 -6.75 -21.99 -18.96
N GLN A 329 -7.79 -21.66 -19.74
CA GLN A 329 -8.00 -22.24 -21.07
C GLN A 329 -6.86 -21.91 -22.04
N ALA A 330 -6.40 -20.66 -22.05
CA ALA A 330 -5.30 -20.25 -22.91
C ALA A 330 -3.99 -20.98 -22.57
N LEU A 331 -3.68 -21.15 -21.28
CA LEU A 331 -2.52 -21.92 -20.84
C LEU A 331 -2.59 -23.38 -21.32
N GLU A 332 -3.72 -24.06 -21.12
CA GLU A 332 -3.91 -25.44 -21.59
C GLU A 332 -3.68 -25.56 -23.10
N ILE A 333 -4.27 -24.67 -23.89
CA ILE A 333 -4.12 -24.65 -25.35
C ILE A 333 -2.67 -24.45 -25.77
N HIS A 334 -1.98 -23.46 -25.21
CA HIS A 334 -0.59 -23.15 -25.59
C HIS A 334 0.39 -24.23 -25.13
N ILE A 335 0.19 -24.80 -23.93
CA ILE A 335 1.01 -25.89 -23.39
C ILE A 335 0.85 -27.14 -24.26
N GLN A 336 -0.38 -27.55 -24.57
CA GLN A 336 -0.65 -28.71 -25.43
C GLN A 336 0.00 -28.54 -26.80
N ARG A 337 -0.22 -27.39 -27.46
CA ARG A 337 0.39 -27.09 -28.76
C ARG A 337 1.92 -27.06 -28.69
N GLY A 338 2.49 -26.47 -27.64
CA GLY A 338 3.93 -26.40 -27.42
C GLY A 338 4.55 -27.79 -27.27
N LEU A 339 3.92 -28.67 -26.48
CA LEU A 339 4.35 -30.07 -26.33
C LEU A 339 4.27 -30.84 -27.64
N ASP A 340 3.19 -30.68 -28.42
CA ASP A 340 3.03 -31.35 -29.71
C ASP A 340 4.11 -30.92 -30.72
N ILE A 341 4.44 -29.62 -30.76
CA ILE A 341 5.53 -29.09 -31.58
C ILE A 341 6.87 -29.64 -31.11
N LEU A 342 7.13 -29.65 -29.80
CA LEU A 342 8.40 -30.13 -29.26
C LEU A 342 8.60 -31.63 -29.48
N ARG A 343 7.52 -32.44 -29.47
CA ARG A 343 7.58 -33.86 -29.88
C ARG A 343 7.96 -34.02 -31.35
N GLN A 344 7.49 -33.13 -32.23
CA GLN A 344 7.82 -33.14 -33.65
C GLN A 344 9.23 -32.58 -33.93
N ASN A 345 9.70 -31.64 -33.11
CA ASN A 345 11.01 -31.03 -33.23
C ASN A 345 11.68 -30.86 -31.85
N PRO A 346 12.27 -31.93 -31.28
CA PRO A 346 12.82 -31.92 -29.91
C PRO A 346 13.96 -30.94 -29.66
N GLY A 347 14.59 -30.41 -30.73
CA GLY A 347 15.69 -29.44 -30.64
C GLY A 347 15.27 -27.97 -30.74
N ASP A 348 13.96 -27.67 -30.80
CA ASP A 348 13.47 -26.29 -30.90
C ASP A 348 13.60 -25.54 -29.56
N MET A 349 14.73 -24.84 -29.40
CA MET A 349 15.04 -24.05 -28.21
C MET A 349 14.01 -22.93 -27.94
N VAL A 350 13.42 -22.33 -28.98
CA VAL A 350 12.46 -21.23 -28.82
C VAL A 350 11.14 -21.76 -28.29
N THR A 351 10.66 -22.88 -28.84
CA THR A 351 9.46 -23.56 -28.32
C THR A 351 9.68 -24.10 -26.91
N SER A 352 10.86 -24.66 -26.61
CA SER A 352 11.23 -25.12 -25.27
C SER A 352 11.18 -23.99 -24.23
N ALA A 353 11.83 -22.85 -24.51
CA ALA A 353 11.84 -21.69 -23.61
C ALA A 353 10.45 -21.06 -23.44
N ARG A 354 9.65 -21.00 -24.51
CA ARG A 354 8.25 -20.56 -24.45
C ARG A 354 7.40 -21.48 -23.55
N LEU A 355 7.59 -22.79 -23.66
CA LEU A 355 6.88 -23.77 -22.85
C LEU A 355 7.30 -23.66 -21.37
N GLU A 356 8.57 -23.40 -21.08
CA GLU A 356 9.04 -23.15 -19.72
C GLU A 356 8.34 -21.93 -19.08
N ALA A 357 8.21 -20.84 -19.83
CA ALA A 357 7.45 -19.67 -19.39
C ALA A 357 5.97 -19.99 -19.15
N ALA A 358 5.33 -20.77 -20.03
CA ALA A 358 3.95 -21.22 -19.85
C ALA A 358 3.78 -22.11 -18.62
N ILE A 359 4.72 -23.02 -18.35
CA ILE A 359 4.73 -23.87 -17.14
C ILE A 359 4.83 -23.02 -15.88
N LYS A 360 5.65 -21.95 -15.88
CA LYS A 360 5.76 -21.05 -14.73
C LYS A 360 4.44 -20.32 -14.46
N MET A 361 3.72 -19.90 -15.50
CA MET A 361 2.39 -19.30 -15.36
C MET A 361 1.34 -20.34 -14.91
N ALA A 362 1.44 -21.59 -15.38
CA ALA A 362 0.60 -22.69 -14.96
C ALA A 362 0.79 -23.06 -13.48
N GLU A 363 2.00 -22.95 -12.95
CA GLU A 363 2.30 -23.12 -11.51
C GLU A 363 1.49 -22.15 -10.64
N LEU A 364 1.39 -20.89 -11.06
CA LEU A 364 0.58 -19.87 -10.37
C LEU A 364 -0.93 -20.10 -10.53
N ARG A 365 -1.35 -20.57 -11.72
CA ARG A 365 -2.77 -20.72 -12.07
C ARG A 365 -3.42 -22.00 -11.54
N PHE A 366 -2.68 -23.10 -11.48
CA PHE A 366 -3.23 -24.41 -11.13
C PHE A 366 -2.70 -24.89 -9.77
N ASN A 367 -1.41 -25.22 -9.70
CA ASN A 367 -0.63 -25.54 -8.50
C ASN A 367 0.77 -26.04 -8.89
N PRO A 368 1.70 -26.20 -7.92
CA PRO A 368 3.03 -26.76 -8.17
C PRO A 368 3.04 -28.19 -8.73
N ASP A 369 2.12 -29.06 -8.30
CA ASP A 369 2.09 -30.47 -8.73
C ASP A 369 1.73 -30.63 -10.21
N TYR A 370 0.79 -29.80 -10.69
CA TYR A 370 0.43 -29.72 -12.10
C TYR A 370 1.60 -29.21 -12.94
N ALA A 371 2.28 -28.15 -12.48
CA ALA A 371 3.46 -27.62 -13.17
C ALA A 371 4.58 -28.67 -13.25
N GLU A 372 4.80 -29.43 -12.18
CA GLU A 372 5.79 -30.51 -12.14
C GLU A 372 5.47 -31.62 -13.16
N THR A 373 4.19 -31.97 -13.30
CA THR A 373 3.74 -32.92 -14.34
C THR A 373 4.06 -32.40 -15.74
N LEU A 374 3.87 -31.10 -16.00
CA LEU A 374 4.21 -30.49 -17.28
C LEU A 374 5.72 -30.42 -17.53
N ARG A 375 6.55 -30.16 -16.50
CA ARG A 375 8.02 -30.20 -16.63
C ARG A 375 8.49 -31.58 -17.10
N ARG A 376 7.98 -32.65 -16.50
CA ARG A 376 8.30 -34.03 -16.91
C ARG A 376 7.85 -34.34 -18.35
N ALA A 377 6.68 -33.83 -18.74
CA ALA A 377 6.18 -33.98 -20.11
C ALA A 377 7.08 -33.25 -21.13
N LYS A 378 7.54 -32.04 -20.81
CA LYS A 378 8.53 -31.28 -21.60
C LYS A 378 9.84 -32.06 -21.72
N ASP A 379 10.42 -32.50 -20.61
CA ASP A 379 11.69 -33.25 -20.61
C ASP A 379 11.62 -34.53 -21.46
N SER A 380 10.47 -35.20 -21.42
CA SER A 380 10.22 -36.40 -22.24
C SER A 380 10.13 -36.06 -23.73
N ALA A 381 9.49 -34.93 -24.08
CA ALA A 381 9.41 -34.45 -25.45
C ALA A 381 10.78 -34.05 -26.03
N GLU A 382 11.68 -33.50 -25.20
CA GLU A 382 13.04 -33.12 -25.61
C GLU A 382 13.96 -34.33 -25.82
N ARG A 383 13.73 -35.43 -25.09
CA ARG A 383 14.54 -36.66 -25.18
C ARG A 383 14.20 -37.58 -26.35
N LEU A 384 13.09 -37.35 -27.05
CA LEU A 384 12.62 -38.17 -28.21
C LEU A 384 13.58 -38.16 -29.42
N ARG A 385 14.74 -37.49 -29.34
CA ARG A 385 15.82 -37.50 -30.33
C ARG A 385 17.09 -38.26 -29.89
N SER A 386 17.14 -38.74 -28.65
CA SER A 386 18.30 -39.46 -28.08
C SER A 386 18.17 -40.99 -28.10
N ALA A 387 17.08 -41.50 -28.67
CA ALA A 387 16.87 -42.89 -29.07
C ALA A 387 16.54 -42.91 -30.55
#